data_AF-A0A075ML21-F1
#
_entry.id   AF-A0A075ML21-F1
#
_cell.length_a   1.000
_cell.length_b   1.000
_cell.length_c   1.000
_cell.angle_alpha   90.00
_cell.angle_beta   90.00
_cell.angle_gamma   90.00
#
_symmetry.space_group_name_H-M   'P 1'
#
loop_
_entity.id
_entity.type
_entity.pdbx_description
1 polymer ?
#
loop_
_entity_poly.entity_id
_entity_poly.type
_entity_poly.pdbx_seq_one_letter_code
_entity_poly.pdbx_strand_id
1 'polypeptide(L)'
;MKYFNKDNWNEIVALGSDELQLRLKEQLNQYSGFILQDTSFTESQLKILFEVLKENKTITSLDLSDNDLKDAEVIAIAEVLKENKTITSLNLSGNYIEEAGVIAIAEALKGNKTITSLDLGYNRIREAGWIAIAETLRKNKTLTLLNLGYNNIREAGWIAIAEALKENKIITSLDLSDDYITDKGAIELIKLLESNKSILEINLRKRTISPDKFEEVNDLILKNRVIFCNEIERLYNQIIDQSNFRSFMQLQPKIKVILNKESLLSNFTTEEQEKMKSLMHQATRYMCYKQDNFFTLAGICKKIQLDDNESFSLLHKLPHELIYHINSYLSFKDIKSSDRILQEGVTSQTVETPQGIMPRLLGATSHVNKSTLER
;
A
#
# COMPACT_ATOMS: atom_id res chain seq x y z
N MET A 1 -15.85 3.76 6.92
CA MET A 1 -16.19 3.29 5.55
C MET A 1 -17.66 2.90 5.56
N LYS A 2 -18.43 3.27 4.52
CA LYS A 2 -19.84 2.88 4.38
C LYS A 2 -19.88 1.73 3.37
N TYR A 3 -20.51 0.61 3.73
CA TYR A 3 -20.61 -0.58 2.90
C TYR A 3 -22.03 -0.75 2.39
N PHE A 4 -22.17 -1.08 1.11
CA PHE A 4 -23.43 -1.51 0.51
C PHE A 4 -23.51 -3.03 0.68
N ASN A 5 -24.59 -3.53 1.28
CA ASN A 5 -24.73 -4.93 1.65
C ASN A 5 -25.90 -5.63 0.94
N LYS A 6 -26.08 -6.93 1.21
CA LYS A 6 -27.18 -7.77 0.72
C LYS A 6 -28.57 -7.18 1.00
N ASP A 7 -28.77 -6.47 2.12
CA ASP A 7 -30.05 -5.81 2.42
C ASP A 7 -30.31 -4.64 1.46
N ASN A 8 -29.31 -3.75 1.26
CA ASN A 8 -29.41 -2.66 0.29
C ASN A 8 -29.62 -3.19 -1.14
N TRP A 9 -29.00 -4.32 -1.48
CA TRP A 9 -29.22 -4.99 -2.76
C TRP A 9 -30.67 -5.42 -2.94
N ASN A 10 -31.22 -6.13 -1.95
CA ASN A 10 -32.59 -6.63 -1.97
C ASN A 10 -33.62 -5.48 -2.02
N GLU A 11 -33.37 -4.38 -1.30
CA GLU A 11 -34.19 -3.16 -1.37
C GLU A 11 -34.25 -2.59 -2.79
N ILE A 12 -33.11 -2.45 -3.50
CA ILE A 12 -33.12 -1.94 -4.88
C ILE A 12 -33.76 -2.95 -5.84
N VAL A 13 -33.45 -4.24 -5.71
CA VAL A 13 -34.00 -5.29 -6.59
C VAL A 13 -35.52 -5.39 -6.48
N ALA A 14 -36.09 -5.16 -5.29
CA ALA A 14 -37.53 -5.15 -5.06
C ALA A 14 -38.28 -4.03 -5.83
N LEU A 15 -37.58 -3.00 -6.31
CA LEU A 15 -38.15 -1.92 -7.13
C LEU A 15 -38.27 -2.30 -8.62
N GLY A 16 -37.67 -3.42 -9.06
CA GLY A 16 -37.73 -3.92 -10.43
C GLY A 16 -36.44 -3.75 -11.23
N SER A 17 -36.32 -4.52 -12.32
CA SER A 17 -35.13 -4.55 -13.18
C SER A 17 -34.79 -3.21 -13.83
N ASP A 18 -35.81 -2.45 -14.20
CA ASP A 18 -35.69 -1.29 -15.08
C ASP A 18 -35.13 -0.07 -14.32
N GLU A 19 -35.33 -0.02 -12.99
CA GLU A 19 -34.70 0.99 -12.13
C GLU A 19 -33.34 0.57 -11.58
N LEU A 20 -33.01 -0.74 -11.55
CA LEU A 20 -31.81 -1.28 -10.88
C LEU A 20 -30.52 -0.55 -11.28
N GLN A 21 -30.29 -0.32 -12.58
CA GLN A 21 -29.08 0.34 -13.06
C GLN A 21 -29.01 1.81 -12.59
N LEU A 22 -30.14 2.53 -12.66
CA LEU A 22 -30.22 3.93 -12.25
C LEU A 22 -29.98 4.06 -10.75
N ARG A 23 -30.67 3.26 -9.94
CA ARG A 23 -30.54 3.27 -8.46
C ARG A 23 -29.15 2.89 -7.99
N LEU A 24 -28.51 1.91 -8.64
CA LEU A 24 -27.10 1.59 -8.35
C LEU A 24 -26.18 2.79 -8.67
N LYS A 25 -26.34 3.46 -9.83
CA LYS A 25 -25.54 4.65 -10.16
C LYS A 25 -25.78 5.83 -9.20
N GLU A 26 -27.02 6.05 -8.77
CA GLU A 26 -27.38 7.08 -7.78
C GLU A 26 -26.75 6.79 -6.41
N GLN A 27 -26.87 5.55 -5.93
CA GLN A 27 -26.52 5.20 -4.55
C GLN A 27 -25.05 4.84 -4.35
N LEU A 28 -24.38 4.17 -5.29
CA LEU A 28 -23.03 3.61 -5.08
C LEU A 28 -21.97 4.65 -4.68
N ASN A 29 -22.14 5.91 -5.09
CA ASN A 29 -21.17 6.97 -4.83
C ASN A 29 -21.03 7.35 -3.34
N GLN A 30 -21.97 6.95 -2.46
CA GLN A 30 -21.84 7.15 -1.01
C GLN A 30 -21.11 6.00 -0.29
N TYR A 31 -20.77 4.93 -1.01
CA TYR A 31 -20.18 3.71 -0.47
C TYR A 31 -18.73 3.55 -0.90
N SER A 32 -17.92 2.97 0.00
CA SER A 32 -16.50 2.65 -0.23
C SER A 32 -16.27 1.15 -0.43
N GLY A 33 -17.26 0.31 -0.11
CA GLY A 33 -17.18 -1.13 -0.35
C GLY A 33 -18.56 -1.74 -0.61
N PHE A 34 -18.53 -2.90 -1.24
CA PHE A 34 -19.68 -3.64 -1.72
C PHE A 34 -19.55 -5.08 -1.21
N ILE A 35 -20.50 -5.54 -0.38
CA ILE A 35 -20.45 -6.84 0.29
C ILE A 35 -21.73 -7.60 -0.03
N LEU A 36 -21.71 -8.36 -1.13
CA LEU A 36 -22.84 -9.18 -1.59
C LEU A 36 -22.48 -10.66 -1.55
N GLN A 37 -21.99 -11.13 -0.40
CA GLN A 37 -21.85 -12.57 -0.13
C GLN A 37 -23.22 -13.25 -0.13
N ASP A 38 -23.31 -14.52 -0.57
CA ASP A 38 -24.55 -15.32 -0.52
C ASP A 38 -25.77 -14.60 -1.15
N THR A 39 -25.55 -13.86 -2.23
CA THR A 39 -26.56 -13.06 -2.92
C THR A 39 -26.95 -13.76 -4.22
N SER A 40 -28.12 -14.42 -4.23
CA SER A 40 -28.60 -15.16 -5.40
C SER A 40 -28.90 -14.23 -6.58
N PHE A 41 -27.91 -13.98 -7.43
CA PHE A 41 -28.04 -13.11 -8.60
C PHE A 41 -28.65 -13.84 -9.80
N THR A 42 -29.38 -13.08 -10.61
CA THR A 42 -29.68 -13.41 -12.01
C THR A 42 -28.58 -12.89 -12.95
N GLU A 43 -28.45 -13.48 -14.13
CA GLU A 43 -27.51 -13.03 -15.17
C GLU A 43 -27.69 -11.54 -15.51
N SER A 44 -28.94 -11.08 -15.67
CA SER A 44 -29.28 -9.68 -15.93
C SER A 44 -28.81 -8.73 -14.83
N GLN A 45 -28.93 -9.14 -13.56
CA GLN A 45 -28.47 -8.38 -12.40
C GLN A 45 -26.95 -8.25 -12.36
N LEU A 46 -26.21 -9.34 -12.59
CA LEU A 46 -24.74 -9.32 -12.66
C LEU A 46 -24.26 -8.41 -13.80
N LYS A 47 -24.87 -8.52 -14.97
CA LYS A 47 -24.57 -7.66 -16.11
C LYS A 47 -24.75 -6.18 -15.78
N ILE A 48 -25.87 -5.80 -15.16
CA ILE A 48 -26.13 -4.43 -14.72
C ILE A 48 -25.09 -3.98 -13.68
N LEU A 49 -24.82 -4.81 -12.67
CA LEU A 49 -23.83 -4.52 -11.63
C LEU A 49 -22.44 -4.27 -12.21
N PHE A 50 -21.96 -5.14 -13.09
CA PHE A 50 -20.63 -5.04 -13.70
C PHE A 50 -20.48 -3.80 -14.58
N GLU A 51 -21.49 -3.45 -15.39
CA GLU A 51 -21.48 -2.21 -16.16
C GLU A 51 -21.43 -0.95 -15.27
N VAL A 52 -22.14 -0.95 -14.14
CA VAL A 52 -22.05 0.17 -13.18
C VAL A 52 -20.69 0.21 -12.47
N LEU A 53 -20.09 -0.94 -12.16
CA LEU A 53 -18.78 -1.01 -11.50
C LEU A 53 -17.62 -0.55 -12.41
N LYS A 54 -17.70 -0.68 -13.73
CA LYS A 54 -16.70 -0.09 -14.66
C LYS A 54 -16.59 1.43 -14.49
N GLU A 55 -17.74 2.09 -14.43
CA GLU A 55 -17.84 3.54 -14.29
C GLU A 55 -17.58 4.03 -12.87
N ASN A 56 -17.96 3.27 -11.83
CA ASN A 56 -17.84 3.71 -10.44
C ASN A 56 -16.40 4.10 -10.04
N LYS A 57 -16.28 5.12 -9.17
CA LYS A 57 -15.00 5.70 -8.70
C LYS A 57 -14.86 5.76 -7.18
N THR A 58 -15.75 5.10 -6.43
CA THR A 58 -15.82 5.17 -4.96
C THR A 58 -15.61 3.83 -4.25
N ILE A 59 -16.04 2.72 -4.87
CA ILE A 59 -15.89 1.37 -4.36
C ILE A 59 -14.44 0.91 -4.50
N THR A 60 -13.77 0.69 -3.36
CA THR A 60 -12.41 0.15 -3.27
C THR A 60 -12.39 -1.33 -2.89
N SER A 61 -13.44 -1.84 -2.23
CA SER A 61 -13.57 -3.25 -1.88
C SER A 61 -14.83 -3.86 -2.49
N LEU A 62 -14.68 -4.95 -3.24
CA LEU A 62 -15.77 -5.72 -3.84
C LEU A 62 -15.72 -7.16 -3.33
N ASP A 63 -16.77 -7.58 -2.63
CA ASP A 63 -16.95 -8.95 -2.17
C ASP A 63 -18.17 -9.56 -2.85
N LEU A 64 -17.89 -10.62 -3.62
CA LEU A 64 -18.85 -11.46 -4.34
C LEU A 64 -18.59 -12.95 -4.00
N SER A 65 -18.17 -13.25 -2.76
CA SER A 65 -18.02 -14.63 -2.29
C SER A 65 -19.35 -15.39 -2.19
N ASP A 66 -19.28 -16.73 -2.26
CA ASP A 66 -20.42 -17.64 -2.07
C ASP A 66 -21.66 -17.32 -2.94
N ASN A 67 -21.45 -17.00 -4.23
CA ASN A 67 -22.51 -16.55 -5.15
C ASN A 67 -22.78 -17.52 -6.33
N ASP A 68 -22.28 -18.76 -6.24
CA ASP A 68 -22.33 -19.77 -7.30
C ASP A 68 -21.77 -19.30 -8.67
N LEU A 69 -20.93 -18.25 -8.69
CA LEU A 69 -20.37 -17.66 -9.91
C LEU A 69 -19.50 -18.68 -10.66
N LYS A 70 -19.56 -18.68 -11.99
CA LYS A 70 -18.77 -19.57 -12.86
C LYS A 70 -17.84 -18.74 -13.74
N ASP A 71 -17.11 -19.43 -14.61
CA ASP A 71 -16.15 -18.81 -15.53
C ASP A 71 -16.77 -17.67 -16.37
N ALA A 72 -18.03 -17.77 -16.80
CA ALA A 72 -18.69 -16.74 -17.62
C ALA A 72 -18.86 -15.40 -16.87
N GLU A 73 -19.34 -15.45 -15.64
CA GLU A 73 -19.51 -14.27 -14.78
C GLU A 73 -18.16 -13.68 -14.40
N VAL A 74 -17.16 -14.52 -14.13
CA VAL A 74 -15.80 -14.09 -13.78
C VAL A 74 -15.04 -13.49 -14.96
N ILE A 75 -15.28 -13.96 -16.19
CA ILE A 75 -14.78 -13.30 -17.40
C ILE A 75 -15.34 -11.88 -17.50
N ALA A 76 -16.62 -11.66 -17.17
CA ALA A 76 -17.18 -10.30 -17.12
C ALA A 76 -16.54 -9.44 -16.01
N ILE A 77 -16.26 -10.01 -14.83
CA ILE A 77 -15.49 -9.33 -13.77
C ILE A 77 -14.06 -8.99 -14.24
N ALA A 78 -13.41 -9.84 -15.02
CA ALA A 78 -12.10 -9.55 -15.59
C ALA A 78 -12.12 -8.34 -16.54
N GLU A 79 -13.20 -8.14 -17.32
CA GLU A 79 -13.39 -6.90 -18.09
C GLU A 79 -13.60 -5.68 -17.16
N VAL A 80 -14.36 -5.81 -16.06
CA VAL A 80 -14.46 -4.74 -15.05
C VAL A 80 -13.07 -4.37 -14.51
N LEU A 81 -12.19 -5.34 -14.23
CA LEU A 81 -10.82 -5.07 -13.74
C LEU A 81 -9.91 -4.41 -14.79
N LYS A 82 -10.15 -4.64 -16.09
CA LYS A 82 -9.42 -3.96 -17.18
C LYS A 82 -9.81 -2.48 -17.28
N GLU A 83 -11.06 -2.13 -17.00
CA GLU A 83 -11.57 -0.75 -17.08
C GLU A 83 -11.48 0.01 -15.75
N ASN A 84 -11.97 -0.56 -14.65
CA ASN A 84 -11.99 0.07 -13.33
C ASN A 84 -10.57 0.30 -12.78
N LYS A 85 -10.38 1.43 -12.09
CA LYS A 85 -9.10 1.88 -11.47
C LYS A 85 -9.27 2.36 -10.03
N THR A 86 -10.29 1.87 -9.34
CA THR A 86 -10.63 2.22 -7.95
C THR A 86 -10.64 0.99 -7.05
N ILE A 87 -11.11 -0.16 -7.54
CA ILE A 87 -11.13 -1.40 -6.77
C ILE A 87 -9.69 -1.82 -6.46
N THR A 88 -9.41 -2.03 -5.17
CA THR A 88 -8.14 -2.48 -4.61
C THR A 88 -8.25 -3.85 -3.94
N SER A 89 -9.43 -4.23 -3.46
CA SER A 89 -9.71 -5.54 -2.87
C SER A 89 -10.86 -6.22 -3.62
N LEU A 90 -10.64 -7.47 -4.01
CA LEU A 90 -11.64 -8.33 -4.67
C LEU A 90 -11.70 -9.69 -3.96
N ASN A 91 -12.88 -10.06 -3.44
CA ASN A 91 -13.15 -11.39 -2.92
C ASN A 91 -14.11 -12.13 -3.87
N LEU A 92 -13.67 -13.30 -4.35
CA LEU A 92 -14.42 -14.24 -5.20
C LEU A 92 -14.39 -15.66 -4.61
N SER A 93 -14.13 -15.81 -3.31
CA SER A 93 -14.06 -17.12 -2.66
C SER A 93 -15.39 -17.87 -2.65
N GLY A 94 -15.36 -19.20 -2.55
CA GLY A 94 -16.58 -20.02 -2.42
C GLY A 94 -17.48 -20.06 -3.65
N ASN A 95 -16.92 -19.82 -4.84
CA ASN A 95 -17.64 -19.86 -6.11
C ASN A 95 -17.28 -21.14 -6.90
N TYR A 96 -17.81 -21.29 -8.13
CA TYR A 96 -17.49 -22.39 -9.04
C TYR A 96 -16.56 -21.96 -10.16
N ILE A 97 -15.55 -21.16 -9.82
CA ILE A 97 -14.57 -20.66 -10.78
C ILE A 97 -13.60 -21.79 -11.11
N GLU A 98 -13.49 -22.13 -12.39
CA GLU A 98 -12.60 -23.16 -12.89
C GLU A 98 -11.44 -22.51 -13.68
N GLU A 99 -10.95 -23.19 -14.70
CA GLU A 99 -9.72 -22.80 -15.41
C GLU A 99 -9.87 -21.49 -16.21
N ALA A 100 -11.00 -21.28 -16.89
CA ALA A 100 -11.14 -20.14 -17.81
C ALA A 100 -11.38 -18.82 -17.06
N GLY A 101 -12.12 -18.84 -15.95
CA GLY A 101 -12.33 -17.67 -15.11
C GLY A 101 -11.02 -17.22 -14.44
N VAL A 102 -10.22 -18.16 -13.94
CA VAL A 102 -8.90 -17.86 -13.36
C VAL A 102 -7.94 -17.27 -14.39
N ILE A 103 -7.89 -17.83 -15.60
CA ILE A 103 -7.08 -17.29 -16.70
C ILE A 103 -7.51 -15.86 -17.06
N ALA A 104 -8.81 -15.57 -17.10
CA ALA A 104 -9.32 -14.23 -17.38
C ALA A 104 -8.92 -13.21 -16.31
N ILE A 105 -9.03 -13.57 -15.03
CA ILE A 105 -8.57 -12.73 -13.91
C ILE A 105 -7.05 -12.52 -13.96
N ALA A 106 -6.28 -13.58 -14.23
CA ALA A 106 -4.83 -13.52 -14.39
C ALA A 106 -4.41 -12.54 -15.50
N GLU A 107 -5.04 -12.61 -16.68
CA GLU A 107 -4.80 -11.65 -17.77
C GLU A 107 -5.19 -10.21 -17.40
N ALA A 108 -6.33 -9.99 -16.75
CA ALA A 108 -6.72 -8.65 -16.30
C ALA A 108 -5.69 -8.06 -15.31
N LEU A 109 -5.13 -8.89 -14.42
CA LEU A 109 -4.13 -8.50 -13.43
C LEU A 109 -2.72 -8.26 -14.02
N LYS A 110 -2.42 -8.71 -15.25
CA LYS A 110 -1.19 -8.32 -15.96
C LYS A 110 -1.20 -6.82 -16.31
N GLY A 111 -2.38 -6.22 -16.54
CA GLY A 111 -2.57 -4.80 -16.86
C GLY A 111 -3.11 -3.93 -15.72
N ASN A 112 -3.85 -4.51 -14.77
CA ASN A 112 -4.39 -3.78 -13.61
C ASN A 112 -3.26 -3.36 -12.64
N LYS A 113 -3.36 -2.14 -12.09
CA LYS A 113 -2.38 -1.52 -11.18
C LYS A 113 -3.03 -1.00 -9.88
N THR A 114 -4.20 -1.51 -9.52
CA THR A 114 -5.01 -1.03 -8.40
C THR A 114 -5.35 -2.14 -7.43
N ILE A 115 -5.60 -3.36 -7.92
CA ILE A 115 -5.76 -4.54 -7.07
C ILE A 115 -4.49 -4.81 -6.27
N THR A 116 -4.65 -4.80 -4.95
CA THR A 116 -3.65 -5.14 -3.93
C THR A 116 -4.04 -6.40 -3.16
N SER A 117 -5.33 -6.73 -3.09
CA SER A 117 -5.86 -7.94 -2.43
C SER A 117 -6.78 -8.71 -3.37
N LEU A 118 -6.54 -10.02 -3.50
CA LEU A 118 -7.38 -10.94 -4.25
C LEU A 118 -7.63 -12.20 -3.44
N ASP A 119 -8.89 -12.60 -3.33
CA ASP A 119 -9.30 -13.89 -2.79
C ASP A 119 -9.98 -14.74 -3.87
N LEU A 120 -9.40 -15.91 -4.15
CA LEU A 120 -9.93 -16.96 -5.02
C LEU A 120 -10.05 -18.29 -4.26
N GLY A 121 -10.04 -18.28 -2.92
CA GLY A 121 -10.13 -19.49 -2.10
C GLY A 121 -11.43 -20.28 -2.33
N TYR A 122 -11.46 -21.57 -2.02
CA TYR A 122 -12.65 -22.43 -2.18
C TYR A 122 -13.26 -22.40 -3.60
N ASN A 123 -12.41 -22.41 -4.63
CA ASN A 123 -12.82 -22.52 -6.03
C ASN A 123 -12.31 -23.86 -6.61
N ARG A 124 -12.15 -23.96 -7.94
CA ARG A 124 -11.69 -25.16 -8.63
C ARG A 124 -10.52 -24.86 -9.56
N ILE A 125 -9.50 -24.15 -9.07
CA ILE A 125 -8.31 -23.81 -9.87
C ILE A 125 -7.61 -25.09 -10.37
N ARG A 126 -7.70 -25.34 -11.68
CA ARG A 126 -7.00 -26.45 -12.37
C ARG A 126 -5.58 -26.05 -12.75
N GLU A 127 -4.81 -27.00 -13.27
CA GLU A 127 -3.37 -26.87 -13.53
C GLU A 127 -2.98 -25.61 -14.35
N ALA A 128 -3.66 -25.32 -15.46
CA ALA A 128 -3.36 -24.13 -16.24
C ALA A 128 -3.75 -22.81 -15.53
N GLY A 129 -4.75 -22.85 -14.64
CA GLY A 129 -5.09 -21.72 -13.76
C GLY A 129 -3.94 -21.38 -12.80
N TRP A 130 -3.31 -22.39 -12.19
CA TRP A 130 -2.10 -22.20 -11.36
C TRP A 130 -0.92 -21.63 -12.17
N ILE A 131 -0.73 -22.10 -13.41
CA ILE A 131 0.31 -21.59 -14.32
C ILE A 131 0.03 -20.11 -14.67
N ALA A 132 -1.22 -19.75 -14.98
CA ALA A 132 -1.61 -18.38 -15.30
C ALA A 132 -1.44 -17.43 -14.10
N ILE A 133 -1.76 -17.87 -12.89
CA ILE A 133 -1.48 -17.13 -11.65
C ILE A 133 0.03 -16.95 -11.48
N ALA A 134 0.83 -18.01 -11.66
CA ALA A 134 2.29 -17.94 -11.55
C ALA A 134 2.92 -16.94 -12.56
N GLU A 135 2.51 -16.96 -13.83
CA GLU A 135 2.95 -15.96 -14.82
C GLU A 135 2.59 -14.53 -14.41
N THR A 136 1.37 -14.36 -13.88
CA THR A 136 0.87 -13.07 -13.42
C THR A 136 1.65 -12.57 -12.22
N LEU A 137 2.00 -13.45 -11.27
CA LEU A 137 2.86 -13.11 -10.14
C LEU A 137 4.26 -12.63 -10.58
N ARG A 138 4.89 -13.23 -11.60
CA ARG A 138 6.20 -12.72 -12.11
C ARG A 138 6.09 -11.27 -12.59
N LYS A 139 4.98 -10.91 -13.22
CA LYS A 139 4.78 -9.58 -13.88
C LYS A 139 4.11 -8.52 -13.00
N ASN A 140 3.10 -8.87 -12.21
CA ASN A 140 2.31 -7.94 -11.41
C ASN A 140 3.19 -7.29 -10.31
N LYS A 141 2.92 -6.01 -10.02
CA LYS A 141 3.68 -5.19 -9.05
C LYS A 141 2.79 -4.46 -8.04
N THR A 142 1.55 -4.93 -7.83
CA THR A 142 0.58 -4.29 -6.93
C THR A 142 -0.09 -5.25 -5.96
N LEU A 143 -0.31 -6.51 -6.36
CA LEU A 143 -0.90 -7.54 -5.52
C LEU A 143 0.05 -7.90 -4.36
N THR A 144 -0.40 -7.65 -3.12
CA THR A 144 0.34 -7.90 -1.87
C THR A 144 -0.29 -9.04 -1.07
N LEU A 145 -1.62 -9.21 -1.16
CA LEU A 145 -2.38 -10.29 -0.51
C LEU A 145 -3.01 -11.18 -1.57
N LEU A 146 -2.84 -12.49 -1.44
CA LEU A 146 -3.41 -13.47 -2.36
C LEU A 146 -3.87 -14.72 -1.60
N ASN A 147 -5.18 -14.98 -1.59
CA ASN A 147 -5.73 -16.24 -1.09
C ASN A 147 -6.07 -17.16 -2.25
N LEU A 148 -5.49 -18.37 -2.23
CA LEU A 148 -5.69 -19.45 -3.18
C LEU A 148 -6.07 -20.77 -2.48
N GLY A 149 -6.29 -20.77 -1.16
CA GLY A 149 -6.55 -21.98 -0.38
C GLY A 149 -7.79 -22.75 -0.85
N TYR A 150 -7.88 -24.03 -0.48
CA TYR A 150 -9.01 -24.92 -0.82
C TYR A 150 -9.23 -25.09 -2.34
N ASN A 151 -8.18 -24.94 -3.14
CA ASN A 151 -8.23 -25.13 -4.60
C ASN A 151 -7.53 -26.42 -5.08
N ASN A 152 -7.04 -27.24 -4.16
CA ASN A 152 -6.35 -28.49 -4.41
C ASN A 152 -5.08 -28.31 -5.27
N ILE A 153 -4.15 -27.45 -4.82
CA ILE A 153 -2.84 -27.33 -5.48
C ILE A 153 -2.19 -28.72 -5.62
N ARG A 154 -1.65 -28.98 -6.81
CA ARG A 154 -0.85 -30.18 -7.10
C ARG A 154 0.62 -29.80 -7.29
N GLU A 155 1.50 -30.80 -7.32
CA GLU A 155 2.96 -30.61 -7.40
C GLU A 155 3.38 -29.61 -8.51
N ALA A 156 2.80 -29.72 -9.71
CA ALA A 156 3.07 -28.79 -10.83
C ALA A 156 2.63 -27.34 -10.55
N GLY A 157 1.42 -27.14 -10.01
CA GLY A 157 0.91 -25.82 -9.64
C GLY A 157 1.73 -25.18 -8.52
N TRP A 158 2.12 -25.97 -7.52
CA TRP A 158 2.98 -25.52 -6.43
C TRP A 158 4.36 -25.09 -6.93
N ILE A 159 5.00 -25.90 -7.79
CA ILE A 159 6.31 -25.55 -8.39
C ILE A 159 6.22 -24.23 -9.16
N ALA A 160 5.17 -24.04 -9.98
CA ALA A 160 4.97 -22.81 -10.74
C ALA A 160 4.83 -21.57 -9.83
N ILE A 161 4.02 -21.66 -8.78
CA ILE A 161 3.85 -20.59 -7.78
C ILE A 161 5.17 -20.32 -7.04
N ALA A 162 5.87 -21.37 -6.59
CA ALA A 162 7.13 -21.23 -5.87
C ALA A 162 8.23 -20.57 -6.73
N GLU A 163 8.35 -20.91 -8.02
CA GLU A 163 9.24 -20.21 -8.95
C GLU A 163 8.86 -18.74 -9.14
N ALA A 164 7.57 -18.46 -9.37
CA ALA A 164 7.10 -17.10 -9.56
C ALA A 164 7.37 -16.21 -8.32
N LEU A 165 7.27 -16.77 -7.12
CA LEU A 165 7.59 -16.10 -5.86
C LEU A 165 9.09 -15.98 -5.59
N LYS A 166 9.97 -16.76 -6.24
CA LYS A 166 11.43 -16.49 -6.18
C LYS A 166 11.75 -15.14 -6.85
N GLU A 167 11.01 -14.78 -7.91
CA GLU A 167 11.11 -13.50 -8.62
C GLU A 167 10.26 -12.37 -7.99
N ASN A 168 9.03 -12.66 -7.56
CA ASN A 168 8.11 -11.65 -7.01
C ASN A 168 8.48 -11.25 -5.58
N LYS A 169 8.83 -9.97 -5.38
CA LYS A 169 9.14 -9.36 -4.07
C LYS A 169 8.03 -8.41 -3.56
N ILE A 170 6.80 -8.62 -4.01
CA ILE A 170 5.63 -7.74 -3.78
C ILE A 170 4.57 -8.45 -2.93
N ILE A 171 4.31 -9.74 -3.18
CA ILE A 171 3.46 -10.58 -2.33
C ILE A 171 4.04 -10.62 -0.92
N THR A 172 3.16 -10.38 0.05
CA THR A 172 3.45 -10.32 1.48
C THR A 172 2.65 -11.31 2.30
N SER A 173 1.42 -11.62 1.89
CA SER A 173 0.59 -12.68 2.49
C SER A 173 0.05 -13.59 1.39
N LEU A 174 0.16 -14.89 1.61
CA LEU A 174 -0.25 -15.94 0.68
C LEU A 174 -0.99 -17.05 1.46
N ASP A 175 -2.27 -17.25 1.17
CA ASP A 175 -3.01 -18.37 1.73
C ASP A 175 -3.06 -19.54 0.73
N LEU A 176 -2.59 -20.70 1.19
CA LEU A 176 -2.61 -22.00 0.50
C LEU A 176 -3.11 -23.08 1.48
N SER A 177 -4.07 -22.72 2.34
CA SER A 177 -4.64 -23.62 3.34
C SER A 177 -5.56 -24.66 2.70
N ASP A 178 -5.50 -25.90 3.19
CA ASP A 178 -6.18 -27.10 2.65
C ASP A 178 -5.88 -27.43 1.18
N ASP A 179 -4.85 -26.80 0.60
CA ASP A 179 -4.19 -27.29 -0.60
C ASP A 179 -3.25 -28.46 -0.25
N TYR A 180 -3.07 -29.42 -1.17
CA TYR A 180 -2.36 -30.68 -0.91
C TYR A 180 -0.83 -30.51 -0.97
N ILE A 181 -0.27 -29.80 0.02
CA ILE A 181 1.17 -29.54 0.12
C ILE A 181 1.84 -30.68 0.91
N THR A 182 2.71 -31.43 0.23
CA THR A 182 3.51 -32.51 0.85
C THR A 182 4.80 -31.98 1.46
N ASP A 183 5.52 -32.82 2.22
CA ASP A 183 6.89 -32.54 2.70
C ASP A 183 7.83 -32.02 1.59
N LYS A 184 7.72 -32.52 0.35
CA LYS A 184 8.50 -31.99 -0.79
C LYS A 184 8.14 -30.53 -1.10
N GLY A 185 6.84 -30.21 -1.06
CA GLY A 185 6.35 -28.85 -1.27
C GLY A 185 6.85 -27.90 -0.17
N ALA A 186 6.82 -28.35 1.08
CA ALA A 186 7.37 -27.62 2.22
C ALA A 186 8.89 -27.35 2.07
N ILE A 187 9.68 -28.31 1.59
CA ILE A 187 11.11 -28.12 1.31
C ILE A 187 11.36 -27.05 0.22
N GLU A 188 10.55 -27.00 -0.84
CA GLU A 188 10.65 -25.91 -1.83
C GLU A 188 10.17 -24.56 -1.26
N LEU A 189 9.22 -24.57 -0.32
CA LEU A 189 8.80 -23.35 0.38
C LEU A 189 9.91 -22.81 1.29
N ILE A 190 10.62 -23.67 2.00
CA ILE A 190 11.79 -23.32 2.80
C ILE A 190 12.83 -22.59 1.93
N LYS A 191 13.24 -23.19 0.79
CA LYS A 191 14.15 -22.57 -0.19
C LYS A 191 13.63 -21.24 -0.76
N LEU A 192 12.33 -21.13 -0.98
CA LEU A 192 11.69 -19.88 -1.38
C LEU A 192 11.84 -18.82 -0.28
N LEU A 193 11.54 -19.13 0.97
CA LEU A 193 11.61 -18.17 2.09
C LEU A 193 13.05 -17.82 2.49
N GLU A 194 14.02 -18.71 2.28
CA GLU A 194 15.44 -18.39 2.37
C GLU A 194 15.85 -17.26 1.42
N SER A 195 15.34 -17.28 0.19
CA SER A 195 15.66 -16.32 -0.89
C SER A 195 14.65 -15.18 -1.09
N ASN A 196 13.48 -15.25 -0.46
CA ASN A 196 12.45 -14.21 -0.50
C ASN A 196 12.08 -13.70 0.89
N LYS A 197 12.33 -12.40 1.10
CA LYS A 197 12.05 -11.66 2.34
C LYS A 197 10.82 -10.75 2.24
N SER A 198 10.09 -10.75 1.11
CA SER A 198 8.85 -9.98 0.98
C SER A 198 7.67 -10.65 1.68
N ILE A 199 7.65 -11.99 1.72
CA ILE A 199 6.57 -12.78 2.30
C ILE A 199 6.71 -12.77 3.83
N LEU A 200 5.66 -12.27 4.49
CA LEU A 200 5.56 -12.08 5.94
C LEU A 200 4.47 -12.97 6.55
N GLU A 201 3.66 -13.64 5.73
CA GLU A 201 2.61 -14.56 6.15
C GLU A 201 2.40 -15.60 5.06
N ILE A 202 2.32 -16.87 5.48
CA ILE A 202 1.79 -17.96 4.66
C ILE A 202 0.88 -18.79 5.54
N ASN A 203 -0.35 -19.02 5.09
CA ASN A 203 -1.25 -19.97 5.73
C ASN A 203 -1.09 -21.34 5.06
N LEU A 204 -0.72 -22.36 5.85
CA LEU A 204 -0.60 -23.75 5.43
C LEU A 204 -1.39 -24.63 6.38
N ARG A 205 -2.06 -25.66 5.86
CA ARG A 205 -2.74 -26.63 6.72
C ARG A 205 -1.79 -27.76 7.13
N LYS A 206 -1.61 -27.95 8.44
CA LYS A 206 -0.75 -28.97 9.08
C LYS A 206 -1.02 -30.45 8.70
N ARG A 207 -2.02 -30.76 7.86
CA ARG A 207 -2.49 -32.15 7.63
C ARG A 207 -1.52 -33.03 6.82
N THR A 208 -0.66 -32.45 5.99
CA THR A 208 0.17 -33.19 5.01
C THR A 208 1.66 -32.86 5.06
N ILE A 209 2.05 -31.93 5.94
CA ILE A 209 3.43 -31.51 6.20
C ILE A 209 3.81 -32.03 7.58
N SER A 210 4.95 -32.71 7.70
CA SER A 210 5.46 -33.18 9.00
C SER A 210 5.85 -32.00 9.92
N PRO A 211 5.70 -32.14 11.25
CA PRO A 211 5.83 -31.03 12.20
C PRO A 211 7.11 -30.21 12.01
N ASP A 212 8.26 -30.88 11.89
CA ASP A 212 9.58 -30.24 11.81
C ASP A 212 9.68 -29.24 10.65
N LYS A 213 9.17 -29.57 9.44
CA LYS A 213 9.22 -28.65 8.29
C LYS A 213 8.15 -27.56 8.38
N PHE A 214 7.02 -27.85 9.03
CA PHE A 214 6.02 -26.82 9.30
C PHE A 214 6.57 -25.78 10.30
N GLU A 215 7.29 -26.22 11.32
CA GLU A 215 8.01 -25.34 12.25
C GLU A 215 9.13 -24.55 11.54
N GLU A 216 9.93 -25.19 10.68
CA GLU A 216 10.98 -24.52 9.89
C GLU A 216 10.43 -23.42 8.96
N VAL A 217 9.28 -23.66 8.30
CA VAL A 217 8.57 -22.64 7.52
C VAL A 217 8.14 -21.46 8.41
N ASN A 218 7.55 -21.74 9.57
CA ASN A 218 7.11 -20.69 10.50
C ASN A 218 8.30 -19.87 11.02
N ASP A 219 9.41 -20.51 11.36
CA ASP A 219 10.65 -19.86 11.77
C ASP A 219 11.20 -18.91 10.70
N LEU A 220 11.14 -19.31 9.41
CA LEU A 220 11.54 -18.46 8.30
C LEU A 220 10.59 -17.28 8.09
N ILE A 221 9.27 -17.48 8.26
CA ILE A 221 8.29 -16.39 8.26
C ILE A 221 8.53 -15.42 9.42
N LEU A 222 8.80 -15.90 10.64
CA LEU A 222 9.15 -15.07 11.78
C LEU A 222 10.45 -14.28 11.55
N LYS A 223 11.50 -14.91 10.98
CA LYS A 223 12.73 -14.22 10.57
C LYS A 223 12.44 -13.12 9.55
N ASN A 224 11.57 -13.36 8.56
CA ASN A 224 11.16 -12.35 7.59
C ASN A 224 10.40 -11.18 8.25
N ARG A 225 9.50 -11.45 9.20
CA ARG A 225 8.81 -10.41 10.00
C ARG A 225 9.81 -9.56 10.79
N VAL A 226 10.76 -10.17 11.50
CA VAL A 226 11.80 -9.44 12.25
C VAL A 226 12.65 -8.56 11.33
N ILE A 227 13.07 -9.06 10.16
CA ILE A 227 13.80 -8.26 9.15
C ILE A 227 12.96 -7.06 8.70
N PHE A 228 11.65 -7.27 8.46
CA PHE A 228 10.74 -6.20 8.09
C PHE A 228 10.61 -5.15 9.21
N CYS A 229 10.36 -5.56 10.46
CA CYS A 229 10.24 -4.65 11.60
C CYS A 229 11.53 -3.86 11.87
N ASN A 230 12.71 -4.46 11.66
CA ASN A 230 13.98 -3.75 11.76
C ASN A 230 14.13 -2.67 10.68
N GLU A 231 13.64 -2.90 9.45
CA GLU A 231 13.62 -1.88 8.40
C GLU A 231 12.59 -0.77 8.69
N ILE A 232 11.44 -1.13 9.28
CA ILE A 232 10.43 -0.18 9.80
C ILE A 232 11.07 0.77 10.82
N GLU A 233 11.71 0.22 11.85
CA GLU A 233 12.37 1.01 12.90
C GLU A 233 13.54 1.85 12.36
N ARG A 234 14.37 1.27 11.48
CA ARG A 234 15.44 2.01 10.79
C ARG A 234 14.92 3.21 10.00
N LEU A 235 13.78 3.06 9.30
CA LEU A 235 13.16 4.15 8.57
C LEU A 235 12.46 5.16 9.49
N TYR A 236 11.87 4.72 10.59
CA TYR A 236 11.24 5.60 11.59
C TYR A 236 12.25 6.54 12.22
N ASN A 237 13.36 5.99 12.71
CA ASN A 237 14.45 6.78 13.27
C ASN A 237 15.04 7.72 12.22
N GLN A 238 15.23 7.26 10.98
CA GLN A 238 15.66 8.13 9.89
C GLN A 238 14.70 9.29 9.62
N ILE A 239 13.38 9.10 9.68
CA ILE A 239 12.41 10.20 9.50
C ILE A 239 12.48 11.20 10.65
N ILE A 240 12.58 10.74 11.90
CA ILE A 240 12.73 11.62 13.08
C ILE A 240 14.00 12.47 12.96
N ASP A 241 15.11 11.87 12.53
CA ASP A 241 16.40 12.55 12.37
C ASP A 241 16.45 13.51 11.17
N GLN A 242 15.56 13.37 10.18
CA GLN A 242 15.54 14.27 9.00
C GLN A 242 14.90 15.62 9.30
N SER A 243 15.71 16.54 9.79
CA SER A 243 15.38 17.97 9.99
C SER A 243 15.01 18.75 8.70
N ASN A 244 15.06 18.13 7.51
CA ASN A 244 14.68 18.78 6.26
C ASN A 244 13.92 17.88 5.27
N PHE A 245 12.98 18.52 4.56
CA PHE A 245 12.08 17.90 3.58
C PHE A 245 12.79 17.15 2.45
N ARG A 246 13.97 17.60 2.00
CA ARG A 246 14.66 16.98 0.85
C ARG A 246 15.11 15.56 1.17
N SER A 247 15.58 15.31 2.38
CA SER A 247 15.94 13.97 2.82
C SER A 247 14.70 13.09 3.06
N PHE A 248 13.63 13.66 3.63
CA PHE A 248 12.35 12.96 3.79
C PHE A 248 11.82 12.44 2.44
N MET A 249 11.86 13.26 1.38
CA MET A 249 11.43 12.87 0.03
C MET A 249 12.24 11.71 -0.56
N GLN A 250 13.47 11.46 -0.09
CA GLN A 250 14.26 10.28 -0.51
C GLN A 250 13.80 8.99 0.20
N LEU A 251 13.17 9.10 1.36
CA LEU A 251 12.59 7.97 2.09
C LEU A 251 11.18 7.63 1.59
N GLN A 252 10.44 8.60 1.03
CA GLN A 252 9.05 8.43 0.55
C GLN A 252 8.80 7.15 -0.27
N PRO A 253 9.65 6.75 -1.25
CA PRO A 253 9.40 5.52 -2.02
C PRO A 253 9.48 4.26 -1.15
N LYS A 254 10.42 4.20 -0.21
CA LYS A 254 10.57 3.07 0.73
C LYS A 254 9.39 2.98 1.68
N ILE A 255 9.00 4.12 2.25
CA ILE A 255 7.86 4.21 3.15
C ILE A 255 6.56 3.82 2.42
N LYS A 256 6.35 4.27 1.18
CA LYS A 256 5.16 3.90 0.40
C LYS A 256 5.03 2.39 0.17
N VAL A 257 6.14 1.69 -0.11
CA VAL A 257 6.17 0.21 -0.23
C VAL A 257 5.79 -0.47 1.09
N ILE A 258 6.10 0.16 2.22
CA ILE A 258 5.71 -0.28 3.56
C ILE A 258 4.23 0.02 3.86
N LEU A 259 3.71 1.21 3.52
CA LEU A 259 2.34 1.61 3.83
C LEU A 259 1.31 0.67 3.19
N ASN A 260 1.61 0.15 2.00
CA ASN A 260 0.76 -0.81 1.29
C ASN A 260 0.63 -2.19 2.00
N LYS A 261 1.22 -2.35 3.19
CA LYS A 261 1.18 -3.56 4.02
C LYS A 261 0.33 -3.42 5.30
N GLU A 262 -0.44 -2.33 5.43
CA GLU A 262 -1.29 -2.06 6.61
C GLU A 262 -2.25 -3.21 6.96
N SER A 263 -2.74 -3.93 5.95
CA SER A 263 -3.60 -5.12 6.12
C SER A 263 -2.95 -6.27 6.88
N LEU A 264 -1.62 -6.32 6.97
CA LEU A 264 -0.87 -7.36 7.70
C LEU A 264 -0.73 -7.05 9.19
N LEU A 265 -1.08 -5.83 9.64
CA LEU A 265 -0.77 -5.33 10.98
C LEU A 265 -1.37 -6.18 12.11
N SER A 266 -2.48 -6.88 11.87
CA SER A 266 -3.11 -7.80 12.83
C SER A 266 -2.16 -8.88 13.36
N ASN A 267 -1.13 -9.23 12.58
CA ASN A 267 -0.17 -10.29 12.88
C ASN A 267 1.12 -9.82 13.56
N PHE A 268 1.20 -8.54 13.93
CA PHE A 268 2.34 -7.90 14.61
C PHE A 268 1.96 -7.44 16.02
N THR A 269 2.96 -7.28 16.89
CA THR A 269 2.75 -6.79 18.26
C THR A 269 2.23 -5.36 18.29
N THR A 270 1.58 -4.96 19.39
CA THR A 270 1.01 -3.61 19.54
C THR A 270 2.06 -2.50 19.33
N GLU A 271 3.28 -2.68 19.83
CA GLU A 271 4.37 -1.69 19.66
C GLU A 271 4.79 -1.55 18.19
N GLU A 272 4.95 -2.67 17.46
CA GLU A 272 5.26 -2.65 16.03
C GLU A 272 4.13 -1.99 15.23
N GLN A 273 2.87 -2.27 15.57
CA GLN A 273 1.72 -1.62 14.96
C GLN A 273 1.71 -0.11 15.23
N GLU A 274 2.05 0.35 16.45
CA GLU A 274 2.10 1.77 16.79
C GLU A 274 3.24 2.51 16.07
N LYS A 275 4.47 1.94 16.05
CA LYS A 275 5.59 2.47 15.26
C LYS A 275 5.21 2.58 13.78
N MET A 276 4.57 1.55 13.24
CA MET A 276 4.12 1.55 11.85
C MET A 276 3.01 2.57 11.61
N LYS A 277 1.97 2.66 12.45
CA LYS A 277 0.92 3.70 12.37
C LYS A 277 1.49 5.12 12.46
N SER A 278 2.51 5.34 13.28
CA SER A 278 3.23 6.62 13.38
C SER A 278 3.95 6.97 12.06
N LEU A 279 4.68 6.00 11.48
CA LEU A 279 5.23 6.11 10.11
C LEU A 279 4.14 6.40 9.07
N MET A 280 3.01 5.68 9.11
CA MET A 280 1.90 5.84 8.16
C MET A 280 1.31 7.24 8.24
N HIS A 281 1.07 7.75 9.44
CA HIS A 281 0.50 9.08 9.68
C HIS A 281 1.43 10.20 9.22
N GLN A 282 2.71 10.14 9.61
CA GLN A 282 3.72 11.11 9.15
C GLN A 282 3.87 11.06 7.63
N ALA A 283 4.02 9.86 7.06
CA ALA A 283 4.17 9.70 5.62
C ALA A 283 2.95 10.17 4.85
N THR A 284 1.73 9.87 5.31
CA THR A 284 0.49 10.33 4.66
C THR A 284 0.38 11.86 4.68
N ARG A 285 0.67 12.50 5.82
CA ARG A 285 0.74 13.98 5.92
C ARG A 285 1.67 14.57 4.87
N TYR A 286 2.85 13.97 4.65
CA TYR A 286 3.79 14.47 3.65
C TYR A 286 3.47 14.03 2.21
N MET A 287 2.85 12.86 1.98
CA MET A 287 2.47 12.38 0.64
C MET A 287 1.34 13.17 0.00
N CYS A 288 0.52 13.90 0.77
CA CYS A 288 -0.39 14.92 0.26
C CYS A 288 0.35 16.00 -0.57
N TYR A 289 1.63 16.23 -0.27
CA TYR A 289 2.51 17.10 -1.06
C TYR A 289 3.24 16.26 -2.11
N LYS A 290 2.56 15.98 -3.22
CA LYS A 290 3.25 15.61 -4.46
C LYS A 290 4.36 16.64 -4.72
N GLN A 291 5.53 16.17 -5.14
CA GLN A 291 6.67 17.03 -5.43
C GLN A 291 6.28 18.13 -6.44
N ASP A 292 5.46 17.78 -7.44
CA ASP A 292 4.84 18.70 -8.38
C ASP A 292 3.95 19.74 -7.70
N ASN A 293 3.01 19.32 -6.83
CA ASN A 293 2.13 20.24 -6.09
C ASN A 293 2.93 21.21 -5.20
N PHE A 294 4.01 20.75 -4.55
CA PHE A 294 4.87 21.60 -3.72
C PHE A 294 5.64 22.62 -4.56
N PHE A 295 6.21 22.21 -5.69
CA PHE A 295 6.86 23.14 -6.63
C PHE A 295 5.85 24.06 -7.34
N THR A 296 4.61 23.63 -7.54
CA THR A 296 3.52 24.50 -8.03
C THR A 296 3.10 25.52 -6.98
N LEU A 297 2.94 25.13 -5.70
CA LEU A 297 2.69 26.06 -4.59
C LEU A 297 3.82 27.09 -4.43
N ALA A 298 5.07 26.63 -4.30
CA ALA A 298 6.24 27.51 -4.21
C ALA A 298 6.44 28.34 -5.50
N GLY A 299 6.02 27.83 -6.66
CA GLY A 299 6.01 28.55 -7.93
C GLY A 299 4.96 29.64 -7.99
N ILE A 300 3.74 29.38 -7.49
CA ILE A 300 2.65 30.36 -7.35
C ILE A 300 3.09 31.44 -6.36
N CYS A 301 3.61 31.06 -5.18
CA CYS A 301 4.16 31.98 -4.17
C CYS A 301 5.39 32.79 -4.65
N LYS A 302 6.02 32.43 -5.78
CA LYS A 302 7.08 33.24 -6.41
C LYS A 302 6.58 34.06 -7.61
N LYS A 303 5.48 33.64 -8.24
CA LYS A 303 4.92 34.28 -9.45
C LYS A 303 3.91 35.37 -9.09
N ILE A 304 3.20 35.19 -7.98
CA ILE A 304 2.71 36.28 -7.15
C ILE A 304 3.97 36.82 -6.46
N GLN A 305 4.42 38.03 -6.78
CA GLN A 305 5.47 38.69 -5.99
C GLN A 305 4.87 38.98 -4.62
N LEU A 306 5.33 38.28 -3.59
CA LEU A 306 4.81 38.37 -2.23
C LEU A 306 5.34 39.62 -1.50
N ASP A 307 5.06 40.79 -2.06
CA ASP A 307 5.33 42.08 -1.41
C ASP A 307 4.20 42.50 -0.44
N ASP A 308 3.03 41.82 -0.47
CA ASP A 308 1.86 42.15 0.35
C ASP A 308 1.50 41.10 1.41
N ASN A 309 1.31 41.59 2.64
CA ASN A 309 1.04 40.82 3.86
C ASN A 309 -0.22 39.94 3.81
N GLU A 310 -1.18 40.21 2.93
CA GLU A 310 -2.44 39.43 2.85
C GLU A 310 -2.21 37.97 2.45
N SER A 311 -1.19 37.70 1.63
CA SER A 311 -0.91 36.33 1.14
C SER A 311 -0.38 35.38 2.21
N PHE A 312 0.20 35.90 3.30
CA PHE A 312 0.56 35.10 4.47
C PHE A 312 -0.67 34.46 5.15
N SER A 313 -1.86 35.08 5.05
CA SER A 313 -3.10 34.53 5.63
C SER A 313 -3.51 33.17 5.04
N LEU A 314 -3.12 32.89 3.78
CA LEU A 314 -3.32 31.59 3.14
C LEU A 314 -2.26 30.57 3.57
N LEU A 315 -1.01 31.00 3.77
CA LEU A 315 0.05 30.15 4.30
C LEU A 315 -0.27 29.68 5.73
N HIS A 316 -0.83 30.54 6.58
CA HIS A 316 -1.24 30.17 7.96
C HIS A 316 -2.34 29.09 8.04
N LYS A 317 -3.00 28.72 6.93
CA LYS A 317 -3.93 27.58 6.86
C LYS A 317 -3.25 26.25 6.49
N LEU A 318 -1.96 26.29 6.11
CA LEU A 318 -1.15 25.10 5.85
C LEU A 318 -0.55 24.60 7.19
N PRO A 319 -0.23 23.29 7.30
CA PRO A 319 0.53 22.77 8.44
C PRO A 319 1.83 23.54 8.66
N HIS A 320 2.18 23.79 9.91
CA HIS A 320 3.29 24.66 10.32
C HIS A 320 4.64 24.20 9.74
N GLU A 321 4.82 22.89 9.60
CA GLU A 321 5.97 22.23 8.98
C GLU A 321 6.11 22.62 7.50
N LEU A 322 5.00 22.75 6.78
CA LEU A 322 5.02 23.13 5.37
C LEU A 322 5.37 24.61 5.19
N ILE A 323 4.85 25.49 6.06
CA ILE A 323 5.19 26.92 6.07
C ILE A 323 6.70 27.09 6.26
N TYR A 324 7.28 26.38 7.23
CA TYR A 324 8.71 26.36 7.49
C TYR A 324 9.52 25.92 6.25
N HIS A 325 9.08 24.87 5.54
CA HIS A 325 9.76 24.41 4.33
C HIS A 325 9.60 25.33 3.12
N ILE A 326 8.45 26.00 2.94
CA ILE A 326 8.26 27.04 1.91
C ILE A 326 9.22 28.21 2.16
N ASN A 327 9.28 28.71 3.39
CA ASN A 327 10.18 29.81 3.78
C ASN A 327 11.67 29.43 3.63
N SER A 328 12.04 28.19 3.92
CA SER A 328 13.40 27.67 3.70
C SER A 328 13.76 27.54 2.22
N TYR A 329 12.81 27.14 1.36
CA TYR A 329 13.04 27.04 -0.09
C TYR A 329 13.14 28.41 -0.78
N LEU A 330 12.31 29.37 -0.35
CA LEU A 330 12.37 30.76 -0.84
C LEU A 330 13.71 31.40 -0.47
N SER A 331 14.09 31.40 0.80
CA SER A 331 15.36 31.98 1.26
C SER A 331 16.59 31.36 0.60
N PHE A 332 16.62 30.04 0.35
CA PHE A 332 17.70 29.39 -0.38
C PHE A 332 17.79 29.83 -1.86
N LYS A 333 16.69 30.28 -2.45
CA LYS A 333 16.64 30.78 -3.83
C LYS A 333 17.00 32.26 -3.91
N ASP A 334 16.67 33.03 -2.87
CA ASP A 334 17.05 34.43 -2.74
C ASP A 334 18.58 34.58 -2.59
N ILE A 335 19.22 33.68 -1.82
CA ILE A 335 20.69 33.54 -1.73
C ILE A 335 21.32 33.31 -3.13
N LYS A 336 20.71 32.47 -3.97
CA LYS A 336 21.19 32.23 -5.35
C LYS A 336 20.96 33.39 -6.31
N SER A 337 20.06 34.32 -6.01
CA SER A 337 19.96 35.59 -6.74
C SER A 337 20.97 36.64 -6.26
N SER A 338 21.31 36.68 -4.96
CA SER A 338 22.38 37.55 -4.46
C SER A 338 23.77 37.13 -4.93
N ASP A 339 24.03 35.82 -5.13
CA ASP A 339 25.29 35.33 -5.72
C ASP A 339 25.55 35.84 -7.15
N ARG A 340 24.52 36.26 -7.90
CA ARG A 340 24.70 36.92 -9.21
C ARG A 340 25.10 38.39 -9.10
N ILE A 341 24.74 39.07 -8.01
CA ILE A 341 25.09 40.48 -7.78
C ILE A 341 26.57 40.61 -7.38
N LEU A 342 27.14 39.56 -6.75
CA LEU A 342 28.54 39.53 -6.35
C LEU A 342 29.55 39.19 -7.46
N GLN A 343 29.11 38.97 -8.71
CA GLN A 343 30.01 38.78 -9.86
C GLN A 343 30.10 39.98 -10.83
N GLU A 344 29.22 40.98 -10.71
CA GLU A 344 29.28 42.22 -11.52
C GLU A 344 29.89 43.42 -10.77
N GLY A 345 30.40 43.20 -9.55
CA GLY A 345 31.01 44.24 -8.70
C GLY A 345 32.54 44.39 -8.79
N VAL A 346 33.25 43.66 -9.66
CA VAL A 346 34.72 43.70 -9.73
C VAL A 346 35.22 44.80 -10.69
N THR A 347 35.04 46.06 -10.31
CA THR A 347 35.89 47.16 -10.78
C THR A 347 36.08 48.23 -9.70
N SER A 348 37.35 48.59 -9.47
CA SER A 348 37.88 49.71 -8.66
C SER A 348 38.01 49.55 -7.12
N GLN A 349 39.29 49.59 -6.70
CA GLN A 349 39.86 50.20 -5.48
C GLN A 349 39.80 49.47 -4.10
N THR A 350 40.92 48.77 -3.83
CA THR A 350 41.76 48.82 -2.61
C THR A 350 41.18 48.51 -1.21
N VAL A 351 41.45 47.27 -0.76
CA VAL A 351 42.09 46.88 0.52
C VAL A 351 41.88 47.77 1.77
N GLU A 352 41.19 47.25 2.78
CA GLU A 352 41.77 46.88 4.09
C GLU A 352 40.77 46.08 4.96
N THR A 353 41.27 45.11 5.75
CA THR A 353 40.48 44.29 6.69
C THR A 353 40.77 44.66 8.14
N PRO A 354 39.77 44.68 9.03
CA PRO A 354 39.99 44.39 10.45
C PRO A 354 39.30 43.10 10.92
N GLN A 355 39.99 42.36 11.78
CA GLN A 355 39.48 41.18 12.50
C GLN A 355 38.49 41.59 13.61
N GLY A 356 37.51 40.74 13.94
CA GLY A 356 36.72 40.99 15.15
C GLY A 356 35.57 40.01 15.47
N ILE A 357 35.77 39.27 16.58
CA ILE A 357 34.73 38.84 17.54
C ILE A 357 33.72 37.76 17.10
N MET A 358 33.91 36.58 17.68
CA MET A 358 32.87 35.58 17.93
C MET A 358 32.62 35.52 19.46
N PRO A 359 31.37 35.46 19.94
CA PRO A 359 31.08 34.94 21.28
C PRO A 359 30.35 33.60 21.24
N ARG A 360 30.73 32.69 22.15
CA ARG A 360 30.08 31.39 22.39
C ARG A 360 28.81 31.55 23.22
N LEU A 361 27.83 30.66 23.00
CA LEU A 361 26.83 30.29 24.02
C LEU A 361 26.66 28.77 24.02
N LEU A 362 27.00 28.14 25.15
CA LEU A 362 26.62 26.77 25.50
C LEU A 362 25.93 26.83 26.86
N GLY A 363 24.75 26.21 26.96
CA GLY A 363 23.92 26.20 28.17
C GLY A 363 24.44 25.24 29.25
N ALA A 364 24.10 25.53 30.50
CA ALA A 364 24.57 24.80 31.68
C ALA A 364 23.82 23.48 31.95
N THR A 365 24.45 22.60 32.73
CA THR A 365 23.80 21.43 33.34
C THR A 365 24.01 21.38 34.87
N SER A 366 22.91 21.10 35.57
CA SER A 366 22.81 20.45 36.89
C SER A 366 23.63 20.98 38.08
N HIS A 367 22.90 21.50 39.09
CA HIS A 367 23.34 21.49 40.49
C HIS A 367 23.47 20.05 41.02
N VAL A 368 24.55 19.78 41.74
CA VAL A 368 24.60 18.79 42.84
C VAL A 368 25.23 19.49 44.04
N ASN A 369 24.67 19.28 45.23
CA ASN A 369 24.97 20.04 46.44
C ASN A 369 25.27 19.09 47.61
N LYS A 370 26.42 19.26 48.29
CA LYS A 370 26.60 19.00 49.74
C LYS A 370 28.03 19.22 50.27
N SER A 371 28.15 20.18 51.18
CA SER A 371 28.87 20.07 52.47
C SER A 371 27.81 20.15 53.61
N THR A 372 28.05 20.16 54.92
CA THR A 372 29.25 20.20 55.78
C THR A 372 28.97 19.24 56.95
N LEU A 373 29.80 18.23 57.21
CA LEU A 373 30.81 18.19 58.29
C LEU A 373 30.34 18.65 59.70
N GLU A 374 30.29 17.68 60.63
CA GLU A 374 30.49 17.72 62.09
C GLU A 374 30.16 19.00 62.91
N ARG A 375 29.08 18.94 63.70
CA ARG A 375 29.16 18.80 65.18
C ARG A 375 27.80 18.50 65.83
#